data_AF-A0A7C0VCS8-F1
#
_entry.id   AF-A0A7C0VCS8-F1
#
_cell.length_a   1.000
_cell.length_b   1.000
_cell.length_c   1.000
_cell.angle_alpha   90.00
_cell.angle_beta   90.00
_cell.angle_gamma   90.00
#
_symmetry.space_group_name_H-M   'P 1'
#
loop_
_entity.id
_entity.type
_entity.pdbx_description
1 polymer ?
#
loop_
_entity_poly.entity_id
_entity_poly.type
_entity_poly.pdbx_seq_one_letter_code
_entity_poly.pdbx_strand_id
1 'polypeptide(L)'
;MILILISTVAGIVNQGNKFFREGKYDTALSYYNQAELLSPENPVIKFNKGVALYKLGRMDEAEKSLLGALKTKNPVLKQRTFYNLGNTYYKMGKLDNAIKS
;
A
#
# COMPACT_ATOMS: atom_id res chain seq x y z
N MET A 1 19.71 -7.85 28.52
CA MET A 1 19.05 -8.62 27.45
C MET A 1 17.55 -8.45 27.59
N ILE A 2 16.98 -7.41 26.97
CA ILE A 2 15.54 -7.17 26.96
C ILE A 2 15.03 -7.76 25.65
N LEU A 3 14.26 -8.84 25.72
CA LEU A 3 13.50 -9.37 24.58
C LEU A 3 12.43 -8.34 24.19
N ILE A 4 12.80 -7.36 23.38
CA ILE A 4 11.83 -6.67 22.55
C ILE A 4 11.42 -7.72 21.52
N LEU A 5 10.15 -8.14 21.54
CA LEU A 5 9.54 -8.93 20.48
C LEU A 5 9.89 -8.25 19.15
N ILE A 6 10.87 -8.81 18.42
CA ILE A 6 11.29 -8.28 17.13
C ILE A 6 10.16 -8.62 16.17
N SER A 7 9.14 -7.77 16.14
CA SER A 7 8.12 -7.77 15.11
C SER A 7 8.84 -7.49 13.80
N THR A 8 9.18 -8.55 13.07
CA THR A 8 9.83 -8.41 11.77
C THR A 8 8.92 -7.59 10.85
N VAL A 9 9.50 -6.86 9.90
CA VAL A 9 8.71 -6.11 8.90
C VAL A 9 7.65 -7.01 8.25
N ALA A 10 8.00 -8.26 7.95
CA ALA A 10 7.06 -9.27 7.45
C ALA A 10 5.91 -9.56 8.44
N GLY A 11 6.20 -9.70 9.74
CA GLY A 11 5.20 -9.88 10.78
C GLY A 11 4.21 -8.70 10.87
N ILE A 12 4.72 -7.46 10.84
CA ILE A 12 3.90 -6.23 10.88
C ILE A 12 3.01 -6.16 9.62
N VAL A 13 3.58 -6.43 8.44
CA VAL A 13 2.82 -6.48 7.17
C VAL A 13 1.74 -7.56 7.22
N ASN A 14 2.02 -8.73 7.80
CA ASN A 14 1.03 -9.80 7.92
C ASN A 14 -0.13 -9.42 8.84
N GLN A 15 0.11 -8.68 9.93
CA GLN A 15 -0.97 -8.12 10.75
C GLN A 15 -1.78 -7.09 9.96
N GLY A 16 -1.12 -6.17 9.25
CA GLY A 16 -1.80 -5.24 8.34
C GLY A 16 -2.69 -5.95 7.33
N ASN A 17 -2.17 -7.01 6.69
CA ASN A 17 -2.92 -7.83 5.74
C ASN A 17 -4.12 -8.53 6.36
N LYS A 18 -4.01 -8.99 7.63
CA LYS A 18 -5.11 -9.59 8.37
C LYS A 18 -6.24 -8.57 8.57
N PHE A 19 -5.93 -7.40 9.13
CA PHE A 19 -6.93 -6.34 9.33
C PHE A 19 -7.52 -5.83 8.02
N PHE A 20 -6.72 -5.78 6.95
CA PHE A 20 -7.20 -5.41 5.62
C PHE A 20 -8.27 -6.41 5.12
N ARG A 21 -8.04 -7.72 5.29
CA ARG A 21 -9.03 -8.76 4.92
C ARG A 21 -10.31 -8.69 5.75
N GLU A 22 -10.22 -8.20 6.98
CA GLU A 22 -11.37 -7.93 7.86
C GLU A 22 -12.11 -6.61 7.51
N GLY A 23 -11.66 -5.87 6.50
CA GLY A 23 -12.24 -4.56 6.13
C GLY A 23 -11.87 -3.41 7.06
N LYS A 24 -11.00 -3.65 8.04
CA LYS A 24 -10.52 -2.65 9.02
C LYS A 24 -9.34 -1.87 8.43
N TYR A 25 -9.63 -1.05 7.42
CA TYR A 25 -8.60 -0.41 6.59
C TYR A 25 -7.75 0.61 7.35
N ASP A 26 -8.30 1.38 8.31
CA ASP A 26 -7.51 2.30 9.14
C ASP A 26 -6.51 1.58 10.04
N THR A 27 -6.91 0.44 10.62
CA THR A 27 -6.01 -0.41 11.40
C THR A 27 -4.92 -1.01 10.50
N ALA A 28 -5.29 -1.51 9.33
CA ALA A 28 -4.33 -2.02 8.36
C ALA A 28 -3.31 -0.95 7.94
N LEU A 29 -3.77 0.27 7.67
CA LEU A 29 -2.94 1.43 7.34
C LEU A 29 -1.94 1.75 8.47
N SER A 30 -2.37 1.67 9.72
CA SER A 30 -1.49 1.88 10.88
C SER A 30 -0.33 0.86 10.91
N TYR A 31 -0.60 -0.42 10.64
CA TYR A 31 0.45 -1.43 10.52
C TYR A 31 1.35 -1.19 9.31
N TYR A 32 0.80 -0.82 8.15
CA TYR A 32 1.63 -0.51 6.99
C TYR A 32 2.52 0.72 7.21
N ASN A 33 2.04 1.73 7.93
CA ASN A 33 2.86 2.88 8.34
C ASN A 33 4.01 2.46 9.26
N GLN A 34 3.74 1.59 10.25
CA GLN A 34 4.80 1.05 11.10
C GLN A 34 5.83 0.25 10.29
N ALA A 35 5.37 -0.59 9.36
CA ALA A 35 6.26 -1.36 8.51
C ALA A 35 7.09 -0.45 7.57
N GLU A 36 6.50 0.64 7.09
CA GLU A 36 7.16 1.65 6.25
C GLU A 36 8.26 2.40 7.02
N LEU A 37 8.08 2.70 8.30
CA LEU A 37 9.13 3.30 9.15
C LEU A 37 10.39 2.42 9.21
N LEU A 38 10.22 1.09 9.18
CA LEU A 38 11.32 0.13 9.25
C LEU A 38 11.89 -0.23 7.86
N SER A 39 11.14 0.02 6.79
CA SER A 39 11.52 -0.33 5.41
C SER A 39 10.90 0.65 4.40
N PRO A 40 11.39 1.91 4.37
CA PRO A 40 10.73 3.01 3.66
C PRO A 40 10.68 2.84 2.16
N GLU A 41 11.60 2.07 1.56
CA GLU A 41 11.67 1.83 0.12
C GLU A 41 11.04 0.49 -0.31
N ASN A 42 10.40 -0.26 0.60
CA ASN A 42 9.82 -1.55 0.24
C ASN A 42 8.54 -1.36 -0.60
N PRO A 43 8.52 -1.77 -1.88
CA PRO A 43 7.38 -1.52 -2.76
C PRO A 43 6.12 -2.32 -2.38
N VAL A 44 6.26 -3.46 -1.70
CA VAL A 44 5.11 -4.25 -1.22
C VAL A 44 4.35 -3.49 -0.13
N ILE A 45 5.07 -2.83 0.77
CA ILE A 45 4.47 -2.01 1.83
C ILE A 45 3.74 -0.82 1.23
N LYS A 46 4.40 -0.12 0.29
CA LYS A 46 3.83 1.01 -0.45
C LYS A 46 2.56 0.62 -1.21
N PHE A 47 2.56 -0.55 -1.87
CA PHE A 47 1.39 -1.09 -2.55
C PHE A 47 0.24 -1.34 -1.56
N ASN A 48 0.49 -2.08 -0.48
CA ASN A 48 -0.53 -2.41 0.51
C ASN A 48 -1.11 -1.16 1.18
N LYS A 49 -0.25 -0.19 1.52
CA LYS A 49 -0.64 1.12 2.04
C LYS A 49 -1.53 1.87 1.04
N GLY A 50 -1.13 1.92 -0.23
CA GLY A 50 -1.90 2.57 -1.29
C GLY A 50 -3.29 1.97 -1.48
N VAL A 51 -3.40 0.64 -1.48
CA VAL A 51 -4.70 -0.04 -1.58
C VAL A 51 -5.57 0.22 -0.34
N ALA A 52 -5.00 0.25 0.86
CA ALA A 52 -5.75 0.62 2.07
C ALA A 52 -6.27 2.07 2.02
N LEU A 53 -5.43 3.01 1.58
CA LEU A 53 -5.81 4.42 1.40
C LEU A 53 -6.92 4.59 0.36
N TYR A 54 -6.85 3.85 -0.75
CA TYR A 54 -7.93 3.80 -1.75
C TYR A 54 -9.25 3.33 -1.12
N LYS A 55 -9.21 2.27 -0.31
CA LYS A 55 -10.41 1.76 0.39
C LYS A 55 -10.99 2.74 1.40
N LEU A 56 -10.15 3.64 1.95
CA LEU A 56 -10.54 4.71 2.86
C LEU A 56 -11.01 5.99 2.15
N GLY A 57 -11.02 6.04 0.82
CA GLY A 57 -11.38 7.26 0.08
C GLY A 57 -10.26 8.30 -0.03
N ARG A 58 -9.07 8.02 0.49
CA ARG A 58 -7.93 8.95 0.57
C ARG A 58 -7.11 8.90 -0.73
N MET A 59 -7.69 9.38 -1.82
CA MET A 59 -7.20 9.13 -3.17
C MET A 59 -5.82 9.73 -3.46
N ASP A 60 -5.54 10.96 -3.03
CA ASP A 60 -4.22 11.59 -3.26
C ASP A 60 -3.07 10.82 -2.57
N GLU A 61 -3.34 10.33 -1.36
CA GLU A 61 -2.35 9.53 -0.61
C GLU A 61 -2.20 8.12 -1.18
N ALA A 62 -3.29 7.55 -1.69
CA ALA A 62 -3.28 6.28 -2.41
C ALA A 62 -2.41 6.40 -3.67
N GLU A 63 -2.60 7.44 -4.47
CA GLU A 63 -1.79 7.75 -5.66
C GLU A 63 -0.31 7.81 -5.28
N LYS A 64 0.06 8.65 -4.30
CA LYS A 64 1.45 8.81 -3.86
C LYS A 64 2.08 7.48 -3.42
N SER A 65 1.33 6.67 -2.67
CA SER A 65 1.81 5.38 -2.18
C SER A 65 1.99 4.36 -3.32
N LEU A 66 1.03 4.28 -4.25
CA LEU A 66 1.10 3.38 -5.40
C LEU A 66 2.21 3.78 -6.38
N LEU A 67 2.42 5.07 -6.64
CA LEU A 67 3.58 5.53 -7.43
C LEU A 67 4.90 5.10 -6.79
N GLY A 68 4.99 5.14 -5.45
CA GLY A 68 6.14 4.59 -4.73
C GLY A 68 6.34 3.10 -4.95
N ALA A 69 5.26 2.32 -5.07
CA ALA A 69 5.33 0.88 -5.33
C ALA A 69 5.84 0.54 -6.75
N LEU A 70 5.71 1.44 -7.73
CA LEU A 70 6.22 1.25 -9.09
C LEU A 70 7.75 1.17 -9.19
N LYS A 71 8.48 1.51 -8.12
CA LYS A 71 9.95 1.26 -8.03
C LYS A 71 10.32 -0.23 -8.02
N THR A 72 9.33 -1.13 -7.91
CA THR A 72 9.55 -2.58 -7.95
C THR A 72 10.10 -3.08 -9.28
N LYS A 73 10.97 -4.10 -9.21
CA LYS A 73 11.37 -4.92 -10.37
C LYS A 73 10.46 -6.14 -10.58
N ASN A 74 9.57 -6.45 -9.64
CA ASN A 74 8.65 -7.58 -9.75
C ASN A 74 7.52 -7.23 -10.73
N PRO A 75 7.40 -7.93 -11.87
CA PRO A 75 6.42 -7.58 -12.91
C PRO A 75 4.98 -7.76 -12.44
N VAL A 76 4.71 -8.76 -11.60
CA VAL A 76 3.37 -9.02 -11.05
C VAL A 76 2.95 -7.89 -10.12
N LEU A 77 3.85 -7.43 -9.24
CA LEU A 77 3.55 -6.28 -8.37
C LEU A 77 3.37 -5.01 -9.19
N LYS A 78 4.18 -4.81 -10.23
CA LYS A 78 4.08 -3.66 -11.13
C LYS A 78 2.72 -3.61 -11.83
N GLN A 79 2.28 -4.72 -12.43
CA GLN A 79 0.96 -4.85 -13.07
C GLN A 79 -0.18 -4.56 -12.08
N ARG A 80 -0.14 -5.15 -10.89
CA ARG A 80 -1.16 -4.90 -9.85
C ARG A 80 -1.19 -3.45 -9.42
N THR A 81 -0.03 -2.80 -9.35
CA THR A 81 0.10 -1.39 -8.98
C THR A 81 -0.54 -0.49 -10.03
N PHE A 82 -0.27 -0.74 -11.31
CA PHE A 82 -0.90 -0.03 -12.42
C PHE A 82 -2.43 -0.14 -12.42
N TYR A 83 -2.96 -1.36 -12.24
CA TYR A 83 -4.40 -1.56 -12.10
C TYR A 83 -5.02 -0.72 -10.96
N ASN A 84 -4.34 -0.66 -9.80
CA ASN A 84 -4.83 0.14 -8.66
C ASN A 84 -4.66 1.65 -8.88
N LEU A 85 -3.63 2.09 -9.61
CA LEU A 85 -3.49 3.49 -10.03
C LEU A 85 -4.61 3.87 -11.00
N GLY A 86 -4.94 3.04 -11.97
CA GLY A 86 -6.05 3.26 -12.90
C GLY A 86 -7.37 3.47 -12.15
N ASN A 87 -7.68 2.61 -11.18
CA ASN A 87 -8.85 2.76 -10.32
C ASN A 87 -8.81 4.03 -9.46
N THR A 88 -7.64 4.36 -8.90
CA THR A 88 -7.45 5.57 -8.10
C THR A 88 -7.67 6.81 -8.95
N TYR A 89 -7.08 6.88 -10.14
CA TYR A 89 -7.25 7.97 -11.09
C TYR A 89 -8.69 8.11 -11.58
N TYR A 90 -9.36 7.00 -11.84
CA TYR A 90 -10.78 7.00 -12.17
C TYR A 90 -11.63 7.61 -11.05
N LYS A 91 -11.39 7.23 -9.78
CA LYS A 91 -12.08 7.82 -8.62
C LYS A 91 -11.80 9.30 -8.42
N MET A 92 -10.63 9.78 -8.86
CA MET A 92 -10.26 11.20 -8.83
C MET A 92 -10.80 11.99 -10.03
N GLY A 93 -11.42 11.34 -11.02
CA GLY A 93 -11.82 11.98 -12.28
C GLY A 93 -10.66 12.27 -13.24
N LYS A 94 -9.45 11.78 -12.96
CA LYS A 94 -8.24 11.93 -13.79
C LYS A 94 -8.23 10.88 -14.92
N LEU A 95 -9.20 10.95 -15.83
CA LEU A 95 -9.46 9.89 -16.84
C LEU A 95 -8.28 9.60 -17.76
N ASP A 96 -7.53 10.62 -18.19
CA ASP A 96 -6.35 10.43 -19.05
C ASP A 96 -5.27 9.58 -18.36
N ASN A 97 -5.07 9.79 -17.05
CA ASN A 97 -4.14 8.99 -16.27
C ASN A 97 -4.67 7.57 -16.04
N ALA A 98 -5.99 7.42 -15.88
CA ALA A 98 -6.61 6.12 -15.72
C ALA A 98 -6.42 5.22 -16.95
N ILE A 99 -6.57 5.77 -18.17
CA ILE A 99 -6.36 5.04 -19.44
C ILE A 99 -4.89 4.67 -19.65
N LYS A 100 -3.96 5.51 -19.18
CA LYS A 100 -2.51 5.27 -19.30
C LYS A 100 -1.94 4.30 -18.27
N SER A 101 -2.66 4.05 -17.18
CA SER A 101 -2.22 3.20 -16.07
C SER A 101 -2.43 1.74 -16.39
#